data_AF-A0A434A2W1-F1
#
_entry.id   AF-A0A434A2W1-F1
#
_cell.length_a   1.000
_cell.length_b   1.000
_cell.length_c   1.000
_cell.angle_alpha   90.00
_cell.angle_beta   90.00
_cell.angle_gamma   90.00
#
_symmetry.space_group_name_H-M   'P 1'
#
loop_
_entity.id
_entity.type
_entity.pdbx_description
1 polymer ?
#
loop_
_entity_poly.entity_id
_entity_poly.type
_entity_poly.pdbx_seq_one_letter_code
_entity_poly.pdbx_strand_id
1 'polypeptide(L)'
;MDYLKEEFEGMEMPTCCQKCEEWFDLHTGVPSKKWFPKSTICENCGELEDDEIDLDEEIADLKETISEAEDSISTAKARLKELKAEGHV
;
A
#
# COMPACT_ATOMS: atom_id res chain seq x y z
N MET A 1 -18.06 -38.51 8.90
CA MET A 1 -18.12 -37.22 8.18
C MET A 1 -17.88 -36.14 9.21
N ASP A 2 -16.84 -36.33 10.03
CA ASP A 2 -16.70 -35.63 11.33
C ASP A 2 -15.40 -34.83 11.42
N TYR A 3 -14.46 -35.05 10.50
CA TYR A 3 -13.13 -34.42 10.51
C TYR A 3 -13.15 -32.91 10.23
N LEU A 4 -14.13 -32.40 9.47
CA LEU A 4 -14.26 -30.95 9.21
C LEU A 4 -14.85 -30.19 10.40
N LYS A 5 -15.46 -30.89 11.37
CA LYS A 5 -16.16 -30.24 12.48
C LYS A 5 -15.22 -29.74 13.57
N GLU A 6 -14.05 -30.37 13.70
CA GLU A 6 -13.02 -30.02 14.67
C GLU A 6 -12.16 -28.82 14.19
N GLU A 7 -11.92 -28.65 12.88
CA GLU A 7 -11.09 -27.54 12.34
C GLU A 7 -11.74 -26.15 12.48
N PHE A 8 -13.08 -26.08 12.50
CA PHE A 8 -13.83 -24.84 12.65
C PHE A 8 -14.39 -24.67 14.06
N GLU A 9 -13.98 -25.53 14.99
CA GLU A 9 -14.50 -25.54 16.34
C GLU A 9 -14.06 -24.27 17.08
N GLY A 10 -14.99 -23.31 17.20
CA GLY A 10 -14.72 -21.98 17.76
C GLY A 10 -14.92 -20.81 16.80
N MET A 11 -15.13 -21.07 15.50
CA MET A 11 -15.53 -20.06 14.52
C MET A 11 -17.07 -20.07 14.36
N GLU A 12 -17.74 -18.96 14.68
CA GLU A 12 -19.19 -18.80 14.50
C GLU A 12 -19.53 -18.69 13.01
N MET A 13 -18.71 -17.96 12.26
CA MET A 13 -18.85 -17.77 10.82
C MET A 13 -17.53 -18.06 10.09
N PRO A 14 -17.13 -19.33 9.94
CA PRO A 14 -15.90 -19.69 9.24
C PRO A 14 -15.94 -19.19 7.80
N THR A 15 -14.97 -18.35 7.45
CA THR A 15 -14.84 -17.68 6.17
C THR A 15 -13.40 -17.85 5.68
N CYS A 16 -13.23 -18.09 4.38
CA CYS A 16 -11.91 -18.23 3.77
C CYS A 16 -11.40 -16.86 3.31
N CYS A 17 -10.18 -16.50 3.71
CA CYS A 17 -9.54 -15.24 3.32
C CYS A 17 -9.16 -15.28 1.83
N GLN A 18 -9.56 -14.27 1.06
CA GLN A 18 -9.27 -14.21 -0.38
C GLN A 18 -7.78 -14.02 -0.72
N LYS A 19 -6.97 -13.54 0.25
CA LYS A 19 -5.55 -13.29 0.05
C LYS A 19 -4.68 -14.50 0.36
N CYS A 20 -4.83 -15.09 1.55
CA CYS A 20 -3.97 -16.17 2.03
C CYS A 20 -4.64 -17.55 2.01
N GLU A 21 -5.93 -17.62 1.66
CA GLU A 21 -6.73 -18.85 1.60
C GLU A 21 -6.95 -19.54 2.97
N GLU A 22 -6.44 -18.95 4.06
CA GLU A 22 -6.68 -19.44 5.42
C GLU A 22 -8.11 -19.14 5.88
N TRP A 23 -8.63 -20.02 6.73
CA TRP A 23 -9.94 -19.85 7.34
C TRP A 23 -9.85 -18.99 8.61
N PHE A 24 -10.81 -18.08 8.76
CA PHE A 24 -10.94 -17.19 9.90
C PHE A 24 -12.43 -17.00 10.25
N ASP A 25 -12.73 -16.48 11.44
CA ASP A 25 -14.11 -16.12 11.77
C ASP A 25 -14.44 -14.76 11.16
N LEU A 26 -15.54 -14.66 10.40
CA LEU A 26 -15.97 -13.40 9.80
C LEU A 26 -16.09 -12.26 10.82
N HIS A 27 -16.42 -12.57 12.08
CA HIS A 27 -16.53 -11.57 13.15
C HIS A 27 -15.19 -10.98 13.60
N THR A 28 -14.08 -11.67 13.35
CA THR A 28 -12.71 -11.16 13.59
C THR A 28 -12.06 -10.62 12.33
N GLY A 29 -12.79 -10.63 11.21
CA GLY A 29 -12.32 -10.11 9.93
C GLY A 29 -12.27 -8.60 9.87
N VAL A 30 -11.47 -8.10 8.94
CA VAL A 30 -11.34 -6.67 8.64
C VAL A 30 -11.70 -6.39 7.18
N PRO A 31 -12.28 -5.23 6.87
CA PRO A 31 -12.64 -4.89 5.49
C PRO A 31 -11.37 -4.64 4.67
N SER A 32 -11.26 -5.27 3.51
CA SER A 32 -10.15 -5.01 2.59
C SER A 32 -10.35 -3.66 1.88
N LYS A 33 -9.32 -2.83 1.95
CA LYS A 33 -9.28 -1.46 1.41
C LYS A 33 -8.69 -1.41 0.00
N LYS A 34 -7.70 -2.27 -0.31
CA LYS A 34 -6.86 -2.17 -1.52
C LYS A 34 -6.95 -3.41 -2.42
N TRP A 35 -6.65 -4.59 -1.90
CA TRP A 35 -6.51 -5.85 -2.65
C TRP A 35 -7.86 -6.40 -3.11
N PHE A 36 -8.86 -6.43 -2.23
CA PHE A 36 -10.18 -7.01 -2.49
C PHE A 36 -11.31 -6.09 -1.97
N PRO A 37 -11.57 -4.94 -2.62
CA PRO A 37 -12.55 -3.97 -2.15
C PRO A 37 -13.94 -4.58 -1.94
N LYS A 38 -14.62 -4.18 -0.85
CA LYS A 38 -15.95 -4.67 -0.44
C LYS A 38 -15.96 -6.14 0.00
N SER A 39 -14.80 -6.74 0.25
CA SER A 39 -14.67 -8.04 0.90
C SER A 39 -14.13 -7.89 2.32
N THR A 40 -14.27 -8.93 3.11
CA THR A 40 -13.65 -9.06 4.43
C THR A 40 -12.52 -10.09 4.33
N ILE A 41 -11.35 -9.72 4.82
CA ILE A 41 -10.15 -10.58 4.88
C ILE A 41 -9.77 -10.84 6.34
N CYS A 42 -8.87 -11.79 6.59
CA CYS A 42 -8.38 -12.04 7.94
C CYS A 42 -7.55 -10.85 8.45
N GLU A 43 -7.49 -10.68 9.77
CA GLU A 43 -6.78 -9.58 10.45
C GLU A 43 -5.33 -9.44 10.00
N ASN A 44 -4.57 -10.53 9.96
CA ASN A 44 -3.17 -10.54 9.49
C ASN A 44 -3.02 -10.02 8.05
N CYS A 45 -3.91 -10.41 7.14
CA CYS A 45 -3.90 -9.87 5.78
C CYS A 45 -4.32 -8.40 5.74
N GLY A 46 -5.19 -7.95 6.65
CA GLY A 46 -5.53 -6.54 6.76
C GLY A 46 -4.38 -5.68 7.25
N GLU A 47 -3.60 -6.14 8.23
CA GLU A 47 -2.39 -5.43 8.69
C GLU A 47 -1.37 -5.28 7.56
N LEU A 48 -1.10 -6.36 6.83
CA LEU A 48 -0.21 -6.33 5.67
C LEU A 48 -0.73 -5.41 4.54
N GLU A 49 -2.05 -5.34 4.36
CA GLU A 49 -2.65 -4.45 3.39
C GLU A 49 -2.51 -2.99 3.80
N ASP A 50 -2.69 -2.68 5.09
CA ASP A 50 -2.52 -1.34 5.65
C ASP A 50 -1.06 -0.89 5.54
N ASP A 51 -0.09 -1.75 5.87
CA ASP A 51 1.34 -1.48 5.67
C ASP A 51 1.66 -1.19 4.19
N GLU A 52 1.06 -1.94 3.27
CA GLU A 52 1.20 -1.71 1.83
C GLU A 52 0.53 -0.40 1.34
N ILE A 53 -0.50 0.09 2.03
CA ILE A 53 -1.13 1.38 1.72
C ILE A 53 -0.21 2.50 2.19
N ASP A 54 0.30 2.43 3.42
CA ASP A 54 1.20 3.43 3.98
C ASP A 54 2.49 3.57 3.14
N LEU A 55 3.05 2.45 2.68
CA LEU A 55 4.21 2.45 1.79
C LEU A 55 3.90 3.07 0.42
N ASP A 56 2.71 2.82 -0.14
CA ASP A 56 2.31 3.42 -1.42
C ASP A 56 2.15 4.94 -1.30
N GLU A 57 1.62 5.42 -0.18
CA GLU A 57 1.53 6.84 0.15
C GLU A 57 2.93 7.48 0.29
N GLU A 58 3.84 6.86 1.04
CA GLU A 58 5.22 7.34 1.17
C GLU A 58 5.94 7.39 -0.19
N ILE A 59 5.75 6.37 -1.03
CA ILE A 59 6.31 6.34 -2.38
C ILE A 59 5.76 7.48 -3.24
N ALA A 60 4.47 7.83 -3.09
CA ALA A 60 3.86 8.93 -3.82
C ALA A 60 4.49 10.27 -3.41
N ASP A 61 4.63 10.53 -2.11
CA ASP A 61 5.23 11.74 -1.56
C ASP A 61 6.70 11.90 -1.99
N LEU A 62 7.47 10.81 -1.97
CA LEU A 62 8.85 10.80 -2.43
C LEU A 62 8.97 11.09 -3.93
N LYS A 63 8.04 10.57 -4.75
CA LYS A 63 8.01 10.86 -6.19
C LYS A 63 7.68 12.33 -6.47
N GLU A 64 6.74 12.91 -5.74
CA GLU A 64 6.45 14.34 -5.83
C GLU A 64 7.68 15.17 -5.48
N THR A 65 8.33 14.86 -4.35
CA THR A 65 9.57 15.52 -3.91
C THR A 65 10.67 15.46 -4.97
N ILE A 66 10.86 14.29 -5.62
CA ILE A 66 11.83 14.13 -6.70
C ILE A 66 11.46 15.02 -7.89
N SER A 67 10.19 15.03 -8.29
CA SER A 67 9.71 15.85 -9.42
C SER A 67 9.98 17.34 -9.18
N GLU A 68 9.67 17.86 -7.99
CA GLU A 68 9.92 19.25 -7.62
C GLU A 68 11.43 19.59 -7.63
N ALA A 69 12.26 18.66 -7.15
CA ALA A 69 13.71 18.82 -7.18
C ALA A 69 14.26 18.84 -8.60
N GLU A 70 13.74 18.00 -9.51
CA GLU A 70 14.12 17.99 -10.92
C GLU A 70 13.81 19.31 -11.60
N ASP A 71 12.62 19.87 -11.38
CA ASP A 71 12.21 21.18 -11.91
C ASP A 71 13.10 22.31 -11.38
N SER A 72 13.42 22.27 -10.09
CA SER A 72 14.33 23.22 -9.45
C SER A 72 15.73 23.16 -10.05
N ILE A 73 16.29 21.95 -10.23
CA ILE A 73 17.59 21.73 -10.85
C ILE A 73 17.59 22.19 -12.31
N SER A 74 16.52 21.89 -13.05
CA SER A 74 16.36 22.31 -14.45
C SER A 74 16.40 23.83 -14.58
N THR A 75 15.66 24.53 -13.72
CA THR A 75 15.61 26.00 -13.67
C THR A 75 16.99 26.58 -13.31
N ALA A 76 17.66 26.03 -12.30
CA ALA A 76 19.01 26.46 -11.92
C ALA A 76 20.04 26.25 -13.05
N LYS A 77 19.95 25.12 -13.77
CA LYS A 77 20.79 24.85 -14.95
C LYS A 77 20.54 25.85 -16.07
N ALA A 78 19.29 26.19 -16.35
CA ALA A 78 18.94 27.21 -17.34
C ALA A 78 19.56 28.57 -16.97
N ARG A 79 19.40 29.01 -15.70
CA ARG A 79 19.97 30.27 -15.22
C ARG A 79 21.49 30.29 -15.26
N LEU A 80 22.15 29.19 -14.91
CA LEU A 80 23.60 29.06 -15.02
C LEU A 80 24.08 29.24 -16.47
N LYS A 81 23.34 28.68 -17.43
CA LYS A 81 23.64 28.80 -18.86
C LYS A 81 23.51 30.26 -19.35
N GLU A 82 22.48 30.96 -18.91
CA GLU A 82 22.30 32.40 -19.20
C GLU A 82 23.46 33.23 -18.67
N LEU A 83 23.83 33.07 -17.39
CA LEU A 83 24.93 33.82 -16.78
C LEU A 83 26.28 33.55 -17.45
N LYS A 84 26.52 32.30 -17.90
CA LYS A 84 27.70 31.96 -18.71
C LYS A 84 27.70 32.65 -20.07
N ALA A 85 26.53 32.78 -20.70
CA ALA A 85 26.40 33.48 -21.98
C ALA A 85 26.56 35.01 -21.84
N GLU A 86 26.16 35.57 -20.71
CA GLU A 86 26.31 36.99 -20.36
C GLU A 86 27.75 37.37 -19.96
N GLY A 87 28.70 36.42 -19.93
CA GLY A 87 30.11 36.68 -19.66
C GLY A 87 30.46 36.88 -18.19
N HIS A 88 29.60 36.40 -17.27
CA HIS A 88 29.83 36.49 -15.82
C HIS A 88 30.73 35.38 -15.24
N VAL A 89 31.39 34.57 -16.09
CA VAL A 89 32.39 33.56 -15.72
C VAL A 89 33.45 33.44 -16.82
#